data_AF-A0A6L8W7F9-F1
#
_entry.id   AF-A0A6L8W7F9-F1
#
_cell.length_a   1.000
_cell.length_b   1.000
_cell.length_c   1.000
_cell.angle_alpha   90.00
_cell.angle_beta   90.00
_cell.angle_gamma   90.00
#
_symmetry.space_group_name_H-M   'P 1'
#
loop_
_entity.id
_entity.type
_entity.pdbx_description
1 polymer ?
#
loop_
_entity_poly.entity_id
_entity_poly.type
_entity_poly.pdbx_seq_one_letter_code
_entity_poly.pdbx_strand_id
1 'polypeptide(L)'
;MNDPFLILQGAQAASWLAMRGRTIGLASPACYAQGEDGEIFKVNNEICVVKGSKITIKTEHDWQESPPNGLVLHRPRPDQSLLIKDLMHHIS
;
A
#
# COMPACT_ATOMS: atom_id res chain seq x y z
N MET A 1 1.32 14.00 -6.25
CA MET A 1 1.67 12.58 -6.06
C MET A 1 0.37 11.79 -6.00
N ASN A 2 0.26 10.71 -6.77
CA ASN A 2 -0.98 9.94 -6.92
C ASN A 2 -1.09 8.91 -5.80
N ASP A 3 -1.76 9.32 -4.73
CA ASP A 3 -2.22 8.49 -3.62
C ASP A 3 -3.68 8.04 -3.87
N PRO A 4 -4.03 6.75 -3.71
CA PRO A 4 -3.21 5.60 -3.29
C PRO A 4 -2.51 4.87 -4.45
N PHE A 5 -1.59 3.94 -4.15
CA PHE A 5 -1.09 2.94 -5.12
C PHE A 5 -1.32 1.50 -4.66
N LEU A 6 -1.25 0.57 -5.62
CA LEU A 6 -1.48 -0.85 -5.43
C LEU A 6 -0.18 -1.64 -5.64
N ILE A 7 0.02 -2.71 -4.87
CA ILE A 7 1.05 -3.71 -5.13
C ILE A 7 0.37 -5.06 -5.37
N LEU A 8 0.64 -5.67 -6.52
CA LEU A 8 0.12 -6.99 -6.87
C LEU A 8 0.86 -8.09 -6.10
N GLN A 9 0.23 -9.27 -6.00
CA GLN A 9 0.62 -10.37 -5.12
C GLN A 9 0.64 -9.95 -3.65
N GLY A 10 -0.53 -9.50 -3.16
CA GLY A 10 -0.76 -8.94 -1.83
C GLY A 10 -0.09 -9.67 -0.66
N ALA A 11 -0.03 -11.01 -0.66
CA ALA A 11 0.66 -11.77 0.39
C ALA A 11 2.19 -11.56 0.39
N GLN A 12 2.82 -11.59 -0.80
CA GLN A 12 4.26 -11.36 -0.94
C GLN A 12 4.59 -9.87 -0.76
N ALA A 13 3.73 -8.98 -1.24
CA ALA A 13 3.82 -7.54 -1.03
C ALA A 13 3.78 -7.19 0.47
N ALA A 14 2.82 -7.74 1.21
CA ALA A 14 2.75 -7.57 2.67
C ALA A 14 4.02 -8.08 3.35
N SER A 15 4.53 -9.24 2.94
CA SER A 15 5.76 -9.82 3.50
C SER A 15 6.98 -8.92 3.23
N TRP A 16 7.12 -8.39 2.01
CA TRP A 16 8.20 -7.48 1.67
C TRP A 16 8.12 -6.15 2.43
N LEU A 17 6.92 -5.57 2.54
CA LEU A 17 6.68 -4.37 3.34
C LEU A 17 7.01 -4.61 4.82
N ALA A 18 6.65 -5.77 5.38
CA ALA A 18 6.96 -6.14 6.76
C ALA A 18 8.46 -6.21 7.02
N MET A 19 9.23 -6.79 6.09
CA MET A 19 10.70 -6.82 6.17
C MET A 19 11.33 -5.41 6.15
N ARG A 20 10.61 -4.43 5.59
CA ARG A 20 10.99 -3.00 5.57
C ARG A 20 10.49 -2.23 6.80
N GLY A 21 10.03 -2.93 7.83
CA GLY A 21 9.56 -2.34 9.09
C GLY A 21 8.17 -1.70 8.99
N ARG A 22 7.37 -2.06 7.98
CA ARG A 22 6.01 -1.57 7.82
C ARG A 22 5.03 -2.49 8.57
N THR A 23 4.11 -1.91 9.32
CA THR A 23 2.92 -2.59 9.84
C THR A 23 1.88 -2.72 8.73
N ILE A 24 1.33 -3.92 8.54
CA ILE A 24 0.32 -4.21 7.52
C ILE A 24 -0.97 -4.65 8.17
N GLY A 25 -2.06 -4.00 7.78
CA GLY A 25 -3.41 -4.39 8.15
C GLY A 25 -3.86 -5.63 7.39
N LEU A 26 -4.16 -6.73 8.10
CA LEU A 26 -4.58 -8.00 7.49
C LEU A 26 -6.10 -8.16 7.38
N ALA A 27 -6.86 -7.52 8.28
CA ALA A 27 -8.32 -7.56 8.34
C ALA A 27 -8.93 -6.15 8.57
N SER A 28 -8.11 -5.20 8.98
CA SER A 28 -8.41 -3.78 9.15
C SER A 28 -7.15 -2.99 8.81
N PRO A 29 -7.24 -1.72 8.37
CA PRO A 29 -6.05 -0.91 8.06
C PRO A 29 -5.09 -0.83 9.25
N ALA A 30 -3.78 -0.99 9.00
CA ALA A 30 -2.78 -0.63 9.99
C ALA A 30 -2.59 0.90 9.95
N CYS A 31 -3.13 1.58 10.95
CA CYS A 31 -2.96 3.03 11.11
C CYS A 31 -1.60 3.31 11.75
N TYR A 32 -0.80 4.15 11.10
CA TYR A 32 0.44 4.65 11.68
C TYR A 32 0.20 5.87 12.56
N ALA A 33 1.01 6.05 13.61
CA ALA A 33 0.88 7.17 14.55
C ALA A 33 1.00 8.54 13.83
N GLN A 34 0.37 9.58 14.41
CA GLN A 34 0.43 10.95 13.92
C GLN A 34 1.90 11.41 13.79
N GLY A 35 2.41 11.39 12.55
CA GLY A 35 3.83 11.59 12.24
C GLY A 35 4.27 10.80 11.00
N GLU A 36 3.79 9.56 10.85
CA GLU A 36 4.08 8.66 9.72
C GLU A 36 2.97 8.58 8.67
N ASP A 37 1.80 9.19 8.95
CA ASP A 37 0.62 9.40 8.09
C ASP A 37 0.49 8.48 6.87
N GLY A 38 -0.26 7.41 7.08
CA GLY A 38 -0.61 6.46 6.03
C GLY A 38 -1.22 5.17 6.57
N GLU A 39 -1.69 4.36 5.64
CA GLU A 39 -2.39 3.10 5.84
C GLU A 39 -1.82 2.08 4.84
N ILE A 40 -1.51 0.87 5.33
CA ILE A 40 -1.19 -0.27 4.46
C ILE A 40 -2.19 -1.37 4.76
N PHE A 41 -2.83 -1.87 3.71
CA PHE A 41 -3.91 -2.84 3.83
C PHE A 41 -3.77 -3.96 2.79
N LYS A 42 -3.82 -5.21 3.25
CA LYS A 42 -3.92 -6.37 2.36
C LYS A 42 -5.39 -6.65 2.08
N VAL A 43 -5.87 -6.30 0.89
CA VAL A 43 -7.27 -6.54 0.47
C VAL A 43 -7.55 -8.03 0.34
N ASN A 44 -6.63 -8.75 -0.29
CA ASN A 44 -6.69 -10.20 -0.49
C ASN A 44 -5.27 -10.73 -0.77
N ASN A 45 -5.14 -12.00 -1.18
CA ASN A 45 -3.84 -12.57 -1.51
C ASN A 45 -3.19 -11.95 -2.76
N GLU A 46 -3.95 -11.20 -3.55
CA GLU A 46 -3.53 -10.63 -4.82
C GLU A 46 -3.20 -9.15 -4.75
N ILE A 47 -3.75 -8.40 -3.80
CA ILE A 47 -3.63 -6.94 -3.76
C ILE A 47 -3.28 -6.45 -2.35
N CYS A 48 -2.24 -5.63 -2.28
CA CYS A 48 -1.92 -4.76 -1.15
C CYS A 48 -2.10 -3.30 -1.56
N VAL A 49 -2.73 -2.49 -0.73
CA VAL A 49 -2.97 -1.06 -0.95
C VAL A 49 -2.10 -0.27 0.00
N VAL A 50 -1.44 0.76 -0.51
CA VAL A 50 -0.66 1.71 0.28
C VAL A 50 -1.24 3.10 0.04
N LYS A 51 -1.61 3.78 1.13
CA LYS A 51 -2.22 5.10 1.11
C LYS A 51 -1.57 6.03 2.12
N GLY A 52 -1.44 7.31 1.80
CA GLY A 52 -0.89 8.35 2.65
C GLY A 52 0.41 8.92 2.09
N SER A 53 0.50 10.25 2.06
CA SER A 53 1.57 10.96 1.35
C SER A 53 2.97 10.55 1.81
N LYS A 54 3.17 10.31 3.12
CA LYS A 54 4.49 9.95 3.66
C LYS A 54 4.82 8.48 3.43
N ILE A 55 3.88 7.58 3.73
CA ILE A 55 4.13 6.13 3.57
C ILE A 55 4.30 5.74 2.12
N THR A 56 3.58 6.39 1.20
CA THR A 56 3.71 6.16 -0.24
C THR A 56 5.09 6.56 -0.73
N ILE A 57 5.58 7.76 -0.40
CA ILE A 57 6.94 8.21 -0.75
C ILE A 57 8.00 7.25 -0.20
N LYS A 58 7.92 6.89 1.09
CA LYS A 58 8.88 5.96 1.72
C LYS A 58 8.90 4.60 1.00
N THR A 59 7.73 4.05 0.72
CA THR A 59 7.60 2.76 0.07
C THR A 59 8.12 2.79 -1.37
N GLU A 60 7.89 3.88 -2.10
CA GLU A 60 8.44 4.06 -3.45
C GLU A 60 9.96 4.19 -3.45
N HIS A 61 10.52 4.88 -2.46
CA HIS A 61 11.97 4.95 -2.27
C HIS A 61 12.55 3.56 -2.00
N ASP A 62 11.99 2.81 -1.04
CA ASP A 62 12.38 1.42 -0.76
C ASP A 62 12.28 0.53 -2.02
N TRP A 63 11.24 0.74 -2.83
CA TRP A 63 11.01 0.02 -4.08
C TRP A 63 12.07 0.33 -5.15
N GLN A 64 12.50 1.59 -5.27
CA GLN A 64 13.54 1.99 -6.23
C GLN A 64 14.92 1.48 -5.83
N GLU A 65 15.22 1.45 -4.52
CA GLU A 65 16.50 0.93 -4.03
C GLU A 65 16.63 -0.58 -4.18
N SER A 66 15.53 -1.31 -3.94
CA SER A 66 15.55 -2.77 -3.96
C SER A 66 14.16 -3.30 -4.32
N PRO A 67 13.83 -3.29 -5.64
CA PRO A 67 12.53 -3.75 -6.08
C PRO A 67 12.39 -5.24 -5.78
N PRO A 68 11.31 -5.66 -5.10
CA PRO A 68 11.07 -7.07 -4.86
C PRO A 68 10.83 -7.84 -6.17
N ASN A 69 11.49 -8.99 -6.31
CA ASN A 69 11.34 -9.84 -7.48
C ASN A 69 9.89 -10.34 -7.62
N GLY A 70 9.33 -10.17 -8.81
CA GLY A 70 8.01 -10.70 -9.16
C GLY A 70 6.82 -9.87 -8.67
N LEU A 71 7.03 -8.80 -7.90
CA LEU A 71 5.96 -7.89 -7.50
C LEU A 71 5.83 -6.72 -8.48
N VAL A 72 4.61 -6.22 -8.62
CA VAL A 72 4.30 -5.10 -9.50
C VAL A 72 3.65 -4.00 -8.69
N LEU A 73 4.26 -2.82 -8.69
CA LEU A 73 3.66 -1.59 -8.18
C LEU A 73 2.84 -0.95 -9.30
N HIS A 74 1.53 -0.86 -9.10
CA HIS A 74 0.60 -0.23 -10.01
C HIS A 74 0.14 1.12 -9.45
N ARG A 75 0.37 2.19 -10.20
CA ARG A 75 -0.19 3.51 -9.90
C ARG A 75 -1.52 3.67 -10.64
N PRO A 76 -2.65 3.75 -9.91
CA PRO A 76 -3.95 4.00 -10.51
C PRO A 76 -3.95 5.38 -11.18
N ARG A 77 -4.68 5.46 -12.30
CA ARG A 77 -5.02 6.75 -12.89
C ARG A 77 -5.98 7.52 -11.97
N PRO A 78 -6.12 8.85 -12.10
CA PRO A 78 -6.96 9.65 -11.20
C PRO A 78 -8.41 9.16 -11.07
N ASP A 79 -9.00 8.68 -12.18
CA ASP A 79 -10.34 8.06 -12.22
C ASP A 79 -10.42 6.78 -11.38
N GLN A 80 -9.35 5.99 -11.37
CA GLN A 80 -9.26 4.74 -10.61
C GLN A 80 -8.91 4.97 -9.14
N SER A 81 -8.15 6.03 -8.84
CA SER A 81 -7.80 6.41 -7.46
C SER A 81 -9.05 6.74 -6.63
N LEU A 82 -10.08 7.34 -7.24
CA LEU A 82 -11.37 7.59 -6.58
C LEU A 82 -12.08 6.28 -6.23
N LEU A 83 -12.18 5.36 -7.19
CA LEU A 83 -12.80 4.04 -6.98
C LEU A 83 -12.10 3.25 -5.87
N ILE A 84 -10.77 3.32 -5.78
CA ILE A 84 -10.02 2.64 -4.72
C ILE A 84 -10.28 3.31 -3.36
N LYS A 85 -10.36 4.64 -3.31
CA LYS A 85 -10.72 5.36 -2.07
C LYS A 85 -12.12 4.99 -1.59
N ASP A 86 -13.08 4.88 -2.50
CA ASP A 86 -14.45 4.46 -2.18
C ASP A 86 -14.49 3.02 -1.70
N LEU A 87 -13.78 2.10 -2.37
CA LEU A 87 -13.64 0.71 -1.93
C LEU A 87 -13.10 0.68 -0.50
N MET A 88 -12.01 1.39 -0.22
CA MET A 88 -11.39 1.46 1.10
C MET A 88 -12.35 1.94 2.19
N HIS A 89 -13.27 2.86 1.87
CA HIS A 89 -14.27 3.34 2.83
C HIS A 89 -15.31 2.27 3.22
N HIS A 90 -15.54 1.27 2.37
CA HIS A 90 -16.52 0.20 2.62
C HIS A 90 -15.94 -1.04 3.32
N ILE A 91 -14.61 -1.18 3.33
CA ILE A 91 -13.87 -2.27 4.01
C ILE A 91 -13.27 -1.86 5.36
N SER A 92 -13.43 -0.59 5.75
CA SER A 92 -13.06 -0.04 7.06
C SER A 92 -14.25 -0.08 8.00
#